data_AF-A0A352UPJ9-F1
#
_entry.id   AF-A0A352UPJ9-F1
#
_cell.length_a   1.000
_cell.length_b   1.000
_cell.length_c   1.000
_cell.angle_alpha   90.00
_cell.angle_beta   90.00
_cell.angle_gamma   90.00
#
_symmetry.space_group_name_H-M   'P 1'
#
loop_
_entity.id
_entity.type
_entity.pdbx_description
1 polymer ?
#
loop_
_entity_poly.entity_id
_entity_poly.type
_entity_poly.pdbx_seq_one_letter_code
_entity_poly.pdbx_strand_id
1 'polypeptide(L)'
;MGKIIGIDLGTTNSCVSVMEGGEAVVIPNAEGARTTPSVVAFSKTGERMIGQVARRQAITNPDRTISSIKREMGSGYKVTIDGKAYTPQEISAMVLQKLKTDAEAYLGEKVTEAVITVPAYFTDSQRQATKDAGKIAG
;
A
#
# COMPACT_ATOMS: atom_id res chain seq x y z
N MET A 1 4.17 -11.94 20.75
CA MET A 1 4.15 -12.23 19.31
C MET A 1 3.01 -11.40 18.76
N GLY A 2 3.28 -10.41 17.91
CA GLY A 2 2.24 -9.48 17.43
C GLY A 2 1.25 -10.19 16.52
N LYS A 3 0.04 -9.65 16.36
CA LYS A 3 -0.93 -10.20 15.40
C LYS A 3 -0.38 -10.12 13.97
N ILE A 4 -0.59 -11.20 13.21
CA ILE A 4 -0.35 -11.22 11.75
C ILE A 4 -1.59 -10.64 11.06
N ILE A 5 -1.39 -9.67 10.18
CA ILE A 5 -2.48 -9.08 9.39
C ILE A 5 -2.55 -9.68 7.98
N GLY A 6 -3.76 -9.71 7.42
CA GLY A 6 -3.98 -10.01 6.00
C GLY A 6 -4.09 -8.71 5.21
N ILE A 7 -3.33 -8.56 4.13
CA ILE A 7 -3.39 -7.40 3.25
C ILE A 7 -3.78 -7.83 1.85
N ASP A 8 -4.91 -7.33 1.39
CA ASP A 8 -5.21 -7.31 -0.04
C ASP A 8 -4.59 -6.04 -0.67
N LEU A 9 -3.48 -6.20 -1.37
CA LEU A 9 -2.81 -5.10 -2.06
C LEU A 9 -3.39 -5.00 -3.47
N GLY A 10 -4.52 -4.34 -3.73
CA GLY A 10 -5.08 -4.30 -5.07
C GLY A 10 -4.47 -3.23 -5.98
N THR A 11 -4.73 -3.33 -7.30
CA THR A 11 -4.30 -2.32 -8.28
C THR A 11 -4.97 -0.96 -8.05
N THR A 12 -6.25 -0.98 -7.69
CA THR A 12 -7.07 0.23 -7.51
C THR A 12 -7.35 0.55 -6.05
N ASN A 13 -7.68 -0.47 -5.26
CA ASN A 13 -7.96 -0.35 -3.84
C ASN A 13 -7.22 -1.45 -3.10
N SER A 14 -6.84 -1.18 -1.87
CA SER A 14 -6.26 -2.14 -0.95
C SER A 14 -7.11 -2.24 0.32
N CYS A 15 -6.98 -3.35 1.02
CA CYS A 15 -7.74 -3.67 2.23
C CYS A 15 -6.82 -4.36 3.24
N VAL A 16 -7.11 -4.20 4.53
CA VAL A 16 -6.39 -4.88 5.60
C VAL A 16 -7.37 -5.54 6.56
N SER A 17 -7.06 -6.76 6.98
CA SER A 17 -7.85 -7.55 7.91
C SER A 17 -6.98 -8.20 8.99
N VAL A 18 -7.63 -8.64 10.06
CA VAL A 18 -7.01 -9.35 11.17
C VAL A 18 -7.94 -10.46 11.65
N MET A 19 -7.39 -11.50 12.28
CA MET A 19 -8.19 -12.54 12.91
C MET A 19 -8.60 -12.12 14.33
N GLU A 20 -9.90 -12.12 14.61
CA GLU A 20 -10.47 -11.86 15.94
C GLU A 20 -11.52 -12.93 16.25
N GLY A 21 -11.36 -13.63 17.38
CA GLY A 21 -12.33 -14.66 17.79
C GLY A 21 -12.48 -15.84 16.80
N GLY A 22 -11.51 -16.06 15.91
CA GLY A 22 -11.59 -17.07 14.85
C GLY A 22 -12.22 -16.57 13.55
N GLU A 23 -12.67 -15.32 13.49
CA GLU A 23 -13.23 -14.70 12.29
C GLU A 23 -12.28 -13.64 11.71
N ALA A 24 -12.32 -13.46 10.39
CA ALA A 24 -11.57 -12.41 9.73
C ALA A 24 -12.35 -11.09 9.77
N VAL A 25 -11.78 -10.07 10.41
CA VAL A 25 -12.37 -8.74 10.55
C VAL A 25 -11.61 -7.75 9.67
N VAL A 26 -12.33 -7.00 8.84
CA VAL A 26 -11.76 -5.92 8.02
C VAL A 26 -11.61 -4.65 8.87
N ILE A 27 -10.39 -4.12 8.92
CA ILE A 27 -10.06 -2.93 9.71
C ILE A 27 -10.41 -1.67 8.88
N PRO A 28 -11.17 -0.72 9.42
CA PRO A 28 -11.38 0.58 8.78
C PRO A 28 -10.08 1.41 8.80
N ASN A 29 -9.80 2.13 7.72
CA ASN A 29 -8.70 3.09 7.68
C ASN A 29 -9.01 4.35 8.53
N ALA A 30 -8.01 5.21 8.71
CA ALA A 30 -8.17 6.49 9.43
C ALA A 30 -9.28 7.39 8.86
N GLU A 31 -9.66 7.22 7.59
CA GLU A 31 -10.75 7.93 6.93
C GLU A 31 -12.14 7.27 7.14
N GLY A 32 -12.23 6.19 7.91
CA GLY A 32 -13.46 5.46 8.24
C GLY A 32 -13.94 4.48 7.15
N ALA A 33 -13.17 4.31 6.07
CA ALA A 33 -13.51 3.39 4.98
C ALA A 33 -12.84 2.02 5.18
N ARG A 34 -13.50 0.95 4.71
CA ARG A 34 -12.95 -0.41 4.73
C ARG A 34 -11.99 -0.73 3.58
N THR A 35 -11.77 0.22 2.68
CA THR A 35 -10.78 0.10 1.62
C THR A 35 -10.04 1.43 1.47
N THR A 36 -8.75 1.31 1.11
CA THR A 36 -7.84 2.44 0.89
C THR A 36 -7.46 2.45 -0.59
N PRO A 37 -7.67 3.55 -1.34
CA PRO A 37 -7.20 3.64 -2.72
C PRO A 37 -5.69 3.36 -2.83
N SER A 38 -5.28 2.56 -3.81
CA SER A 38 -3.88 2.27 -4.12
C SER A 38 -3.27 3.43 -4.91
N VAL A 39 -3.27 4.61 -4.28
CA VAL A 39 -2.84 5.88 -4.85
C VAL A 39 -1.87 6.53 -3.88
N VAL A 40 -0.74 6.96 -4.43
CA VAL A 40 0.31 7.69 -3.71
C VAL A 40 0.49 9.02 -4.41
N ALA A 41 0.59 10.10 -3.67
CA ALA A 41 0.89 11.39 -4.25
C ALA A 41 1.86 12.19 -3.41
N PHE A 42 2.61 13.07 -4.06
CA PHE A 42 3.60 13.93 -3.43
C PHE A 42 3.10 15.37 -3.47
N SER A 43 3.08 16.04 -2.32
CA SER A 43 2.76 17.47 -2.21
C SER A 43 3.95 18.30 -2.71
N LYS A 44 3.76 19.57 -3.06
CA LYS A 44 4.85 20.44 -3.54
C LYS A 44 6.00 20.60 -2.53
N THR A 45 5.73 20.33 -1.25
CA THR A 45 6.71 20.38 -0.16
C THR A 45 7.37 19.02 0.10
N GLY A 46 7.04 17.99 -0.68
CA GLY A 46 7.60 16.63 -0.55
C GLY A 46 6.84 15.72 0.41
N GLU A 47 5.73 16.19 1.00
CA GLU A 47 4.87 15.36 1.85
C GLU A 47 4.19 14.26 1.03
N ARG A 48 4.16 13.04 1.57
CA ARG A 48 3.52 11.89 0.93
C ARG A 48 2.10 11.76 1.43
N MET A 49 1.15 11.80 0.51
CA MET A 49 -0.25 11.47 0.73
C MET A 49 -0.51 10.09 0.16
N ILE A 50 -1.28 9.27 0.86
CA ILE A 50 -1.64 7.91 0.43
C ILE A 50 -3.15 7.74 0.60
N GLY A 51 -3.79 6.98 -0.30
CA GLY A 51 -5.21 6.64 -0.17
C GLY A 51 -6.14 7.75 -0.63
N GLN A 52 -7.18 8.03 0.16
CA GLN A 52 -8.24 8.97 -0.22
C GLN A 52 -7.70 10.40 -0.40
N VAL A 53 -6.77 10.81 0.47
CA VAL A 53 -6.14 12.14 0.38
C VAL A 53 -5.39 12.30 -0.94
N ALA A 54 -4.60 11.30 -1.34
CA ALA A 54 -3.89 11.29 -2.61
C ALA A 54 -4.84 11.31 -3.81
N ARG A 55 -5.91 10.51 -3.76
CA ARG A 55 -6.91 10.41 -4.84
C ARG A 55 -7.65 11.72 -5.07
N ARG A 56 -8.00 12.47 -4.01
CA ARG A 56 -8.76 13.72 -4.11
C ARG A 56 -8.07 14.80 -4.93
N GLN A 57 -6.74 14.87 -4.86
CA GLN A 57 -5.97 15.87 -5.59
C GLN A 57 -5.45 15.39 -6.97
N ALA A 58 -5.82 14.18 -7.41
CA ALA A 58 -5.27 13.60 -8.64
C ALA A 58 -5.50 14.47 -9.89
N ILE A 59 -6.60 15.22 -9.93
CA ILE A 59 -6.93 16.13 -11.04
C ILE A 59 -6.06 17.39 -11.01
N THR A 60 -5.80 17.94 -9.83
CA THR A 60 -5.05 19.20 -9.65
C THR A 60 -3.54 18.99 -9.49
N ASN A 61 -3.09 17.75 -9.28
CA ASN A 61 -1.70 17.37 -9.12
C ASN A 61 -1.39 16.05 -9.87
N PRO A 62 -1.65 15.98 -11.19
CA PRO A 62 -1.57 14.73 -11.95
C PRO A 62 -0.15 14.18 -12.03
N ASP A 63 0.85 15.03 -12.29
CA ASP A 63 2.24 14.61 -12.52
C ASP A 63 2.92 14.05 -11.26
N ARG A 64 2.33 14.31 -10.09
CA ARG A 64 2.86 13.88 -8.79
C ARG A 64 1.87 12.99 -8.06
N THR A 65 0.93 12.40 -8.79
CA THR A 65 -0.03 11.40 -8.28
C THR A 65 0.11 10.10 -9.07
N ILE A 66 0.51 9.04 -8.37
CA ILE A 66 0.76 7.72 -8.92
C ILE A 66 -0.42 6.82 -8.57
N SER A 67 -0.98 6.16 -9.58
CA SER A 67 -2.02 5.15 -9.44
C SER A 67 -1.69 3.90 -10.27
N SER A 68 -2.39 2.80 -10.02
CA SER A 68 -2.23 1.55 -10.78
C SER A 68 -0.82 0.94 -10.78
N ILE A 69 0.04 1.33 -9.82
CA ILE A 69 1.45 0.91 -9.78
C ILE A 69 1.64 -0.61 -9.70
N LYS A 70 0.62 -1.34 -9.19
CA LYS A 70 0.64 -2.81 -9.14
C LYS A 70 0.81 -3.45 -10.52
N ARG A 71 0.41 -2.76 -11.61
CA ARG A 71 0.59 -3.24 -12.99
C ARG A 71 2.07 -3.32 -13.39
N GLU A 72 2.91 -2.52 -12.76
CA GLU A 72 4.33 -2.39 -13.07
C GLU A 72 5.23 -3.25 -12.16
N MET A 73 4.65 -4.00 -11.22
CA MET A 73 5.42 -4.86 -10.31
C MET A 73 6.28 -5.85 -11.09
N GLY A 74 7.51 -6.08 -10.63
CA GLY A 74 8.45 -7.01 -11.26
C GLY A 74 9.04 -6.54 -12.59
N SER A 75 8.80 -5.28 -12.99
CA SER A 75 9.38 -4.65 -14.18
C SER A 75 10.53 -3.70 -13.83
N GLY A 76 11.19 -3.15 -14.86
CA GLY A 76 12.19 -2.08 -14.74
C GLY A 76 11.59 -0.66 -14.68
N TYR A 77 10.27 -0.53 -14.61
CA TYR A 77 9.58 0.76 -14.57
C TYR A 77 10.04 1.60 -13.36
N LYS A 78 10.08 2.93 -13.55
CA LYS A 78 10.36 3.88 -12.48
C LYS A 78 9.50 5.12 -12.65
N VAL A 79 9.04 5.67 -11.52
CA VAL A 79 8.43 7.00 -11.46
C VAL A 79 9.45 7.98 -10.92
N THR A 80 9.67 9.10 -11.61
CA THR A 80 10.55 10.15 -11.12
C THR A 80 9.73 11.29 -10.53
N ILE A 81 9.94 11.60 -9.26
CA ILE A 81 9.33 12.74 -8.57
C ILE A 81 10.47 13.60 -8.01
N ASP A 82 10.49 14.88 -8.38
CA ASP A 82 11.47 15.88 -7.92
C ASP A 82 12.94 15.40 -8.05
N GLY A 83 13.25 14.72 -9.17
CA GLY A 83 14.59 14.20 -9.45
C GLY A 83 14.94 12.88 -8.75
N LYS A 84 14.05 12.33 -7.92
CA LYS A 84 14.21 11.01 -7.31
C LYS A 84 13.40 9.96 -8.06
N ALA A 85 14.06 8.89 -8.46
CA ALA A 85 13.42 7.73 -9.07
C ALA A 85 12.92 6.76 -7.99
N TYR A 86 11.68 6.31 -8.15
CA TYR A 86 11.00 5.34 -7.29
C TYR A 86 10.61 4.12 -8.11
N THR A 87 10.85 2.95 -7.54
CA THR A 87 10.42 1.66 -8.09
C THR A 87 8.95 1.36 -7.73
N PRO A 88 8.28 0.46 -8.49
CA PRO A 88 6.94 -0.01 -8.16
C PRO A 88 6.82 -0.57 -6.73
N GLN A 89 7.89 -1.21 -6.25
CA GLN A 89 8.00 -1.79 -4.92
C GLN A 89 8.00 -0.70 -3.86
N GLU A 90 8.76 0.38 -4.05
CA GLU A 90 8.80 1.51 -3.11
C GLU A 90 7.46 2.25 -3.05
N ILE A 91 6.80 2.48 -4.19
CA ILE A 91 5.47 3.11 -4.19
C ILE A 91 4.43 2.18 -3.54
N SER A 92 4.46 0.88 -3.83
CA SER A 92 3.57 -0.09 -3.20
C SER A 92 3.83 -0.21 -1.70
N ALA A 93 5.09 -0.09 -1.26
CA ALA A 93 5.46 -0.07 0.14
C ALA A 93 4.85 1.12 0.89
N MET A 94 4.66 2.28 0.25
CA MET A 94 3.95 3.41 0.87
C MET A 94 2.47 3.10 1.11
N VAL A 95 1.83 2.35 0.21
CA VAL A 95 0.45 1.85 0.41
C VAL A 95 0.41 0.85 1.57
N LEU A 96 1.35 -0.09 1.61
CA LEU A 96 1.46 -1.08 2.69
C LEU A 96 1.74 -0.43 4.05
N GLN A 97 2.59 0.61 4.10
CA GLN A 97 2.85 1.40 5.30
C GLN A 97 1.59 2.05 5.83
N LYS A 98 0.75 2.65 4.98
CA LYS A 98 -0.54 3.21 5.43
C LYS A 98 -1.45 2.13 6.01
N LEU A 99 -1.59 0.98 5.33
CA LEU A 99 -2.42 -0.12 5.83
C LEU A 99 -1.92 -0.68 7.16
N LYS A 100 -0.60 -0.81 7.32
CA LYS A 100 0.04 -1.19 8.57
C LYS A 100 -0.25 -0.16 9.67
N THR A 101 -0.07 1.13 9.40
CA THR A 101 -0.37 2.20 10.38
C THR A 101 -1.84 2.20 10.80
N ASP A 102 -2.75 2.03 9.85
CA ASP A 102 -4.19 1.94 10.14
C ASP A 102 -4.49 0.70 11.02
N ALA A 103 -3.85 -0.45 10.74
CA ALA A 103 -3.98 -1.65 11.55
C ALA A 103 -3.37 -1.51 12.96
N GLU A 104 -2.19 -0.92 13.09
CA GLU A 104 -1.55 -0.66 14.39
C GLU A 104 -2.41 0.28 15.26
N ALA A 105 -3.02 1.30 14.66
CA ALA A 105 -3.92 2.21 15.36
C ALA A 105 -5.19 1.51 15.87
N TYR A 106 -5.75 0.60 15.06
CA TYR A 106 -6.91 -0.20 15.46
C TYR A 106 -6.58 -1.21 16.57
N LEU A 107 -5.43 -1.88 16.46
CA LEU A 107 -5.02 -2.93 17.39
C LEU A 107 -4.40 -2.41 18.70
N GLY A 108 -3.88 -1.17 18.69
CA GLY A 108 -3.17 -0.59 19.84
C GLY A 108 -1.77 -1.18 20.08
N GLU A 109 -1.23 -1.94 19.12
CA GLU A 109 0.09 -2.57 19.19
C GLU A 109 0.82 -2.53 17.84
N LYS A 110 2.11 -2.87 17.85
CA LYS A 110 2.93 -2.93 16.63
C LYS A 110 2.67 -4.20 15.82
N VAL A 111 2.63 -4.05 14.50
CA VAL A 111 2.46 -5.14 13.55
C VAL A 111 3.75 -5.32 12.76
N THR A 112 4.33 -6.51 12.80
CA THR A 112 5.63 -6.81 12.15
C THR A 112 5.53 -7.89 11.09
N GLU A 113 4.37 -8.54 10.97
CA GLU A 113 4.18 -9.68 10.09
C GLU A 113 2.84 -9.54 9.34
N ALA A 114 2.86 -9.89 8.05
CA ALA A 114 1.69 -9.79 7.20
C ALA A 114 1.68 -10.89 6.12
N VAL A 115 0.48 -11.29 5.72
CA VAL A 115 0.23 -12.06 4.50
C VAL A 115 -0.30 -11.11 3.43
N ILE A 116 0.39 -10.99 2.30
CA ILE A 116 0.06 -10.04 1.22
C ILE A 116 -0.41 -10.79 -0.03
N THR A 117 -1.55 -10.38 -0.59
CA THR A 117 -2.13 -11.01 -1.79
C THR A 117 -1.38 -10.65 -3.09
N VAL A 118 -1.35 -11.61 -4.01
CA VAL A 118 -0.92 -11.42 -5.41
C VAL A 118 -1.90 -12.12 -6.35
N PRO A 119 -2.11 -11.62 -7.58
CA PRO A 119 -2.89 -12.35 -8.58
C PRO A 119 -2.31 -13.74 -8.84
N ALA A 120 -3.18 -14.71 -9.10
CA ALA A 120 -2.76 -16.10 -9.35
C ALA A 120 -1.80 -16.21 -10.55
N TYR A 121 -1.96 -15.34 -11.55
CA TYR A 121 -1.13 -15.31 -12.76
C TYR A 121 0.18 -14.51 -12.62
N PHE A 122 0.50 -13.95 -11.44
CA PHE A 122 1.79 -13.27 -11.25
C PHE A 122 2.96 -14.23 -11.44
N THR A 123 3.97 -13.77 -12.19
CA THR A 123 5.24 -14.47 -12.35
C THR A 123 6.06 -14.43 -11.04
N ASP A 124 7.13 -15.22 -10.97
CA ASP A 124 8.01 -15.24 -9.80
C ASP A 124 8.65 -13.88 -9.52
N SER A 125 9.02 -13.13 -10.56
CA SER A 125 9.58 -11.77 -10.40
C SER A 125 8.56 -10.80 -9.80
N GLN A 126 7.30 -10.88 -10.21
CA GLN A 126 6.21 -10.04 -9.68
C GLN A 126 5.86 -10.41 -8.24
N ARG A 127 5.89 -11.71 -7.91
CA ARG A 127 5.72 -12.23 -6.55
C ARG A 127 6.86 -11.75 -5.64
N GLN A 128 8.11 -11.85 -6.11
CA GLN A 128 9.26 -11.38 -5.36
C GLN A 128 9.21 -9.87 -5.14
N ALA A 129 8.91 -9.09 -6.17
CA ALA A 129 8.72 -7.64 -6.05
C ALA A 129 7.65 -7.27 -5.00
N THR A 130 6.56 -8.03 -4.91
CA THR A 130 5.53 -7.80 -3.89
C THR A 130 6.03 -8.13 -2.48
N LYS A 131 6.82 -9.20 -2.32
CA LYS A 131 7.49 -9.50 -1.05
C LYS A 131 8.49 -8.41 -0.65
N ASP A 132 9.24 -7.87 -1.62
CA ASP A 132 10.20 -6.80 -1.39
C ASP A 132 9.50 -5.51 -0.98
N ALA A 133 8.36 -5.17 -1.59
CA ALA A 133 7.52 -4.06 -1.14
C ALA A 133 7.06 -4.24 0.33
N GLY A 134 6.70 -5.47 0.72
CA GLY A 134 6.42 -5.81 2.12
C GLY A 134 7.61 -5.55 3.04
N LYS A 135 8.82 -6.01 2.66
CA LYS A 135 10.04 -5.76 3.44
C LYS A 135 10.39 -4.27 3.56
N ILE A 136 10.19 -3.49 2.49
CA ILE A 136 10.43 -2.03 2.49
C ILE A 136 9.42 -1.32 3.40
N ALA A 137 8.20 -1.85 3.51
CA ALA A 137 7.17 -1.31 4.40
C ALA A 137 7.47 -1.56 5.90
N GLY A 138 8.35 -2.51 6.20
CA GLY A 138 8.73 -2.96 7.54
C GLY A 138 7.64 -3.78 8.21
#